data_AF-A0A7K0U6W7-F1
#
_entry.id   AF-A0A7K0U6W7-F1
#
_cell.length_a   1.000
_cell.length_b   1.000
_cell.length_c   1.000
_cell.angle_alpha   90.00
_cell.angle_beta   90.00
_cell.angle_gamma   90.00
#
_symmetry.space_group_name_H-M   'P 1'
#
loop_
_entity.id
_entity.type
_entity.pdbx_description
1 polymer ?
#
loop_
_entity_poly.entity_id
_entity_poly.type
_entity_poly.pdbx_seq_one_letter_code
_entity_poly.pdbx_strand_id
1 'polypeptide(L)' 'MSTLVCFHAHPDDEAMTTGGTIALASDAGHRVVLVVATRGE' A
#
# COMPACT_ATOMS: atom_id res chain seq x y z
N MET A 1 -13.49 9.94 -4.80
CA MET A 1 -13.29 8.87 -3.82
C MET A 1 -13.18 7.55 -4.58
N SER A 2 -11.97 7.00 -4.67
CA SER A 2 -11.64 5.71 -5.31
C SER A 2 -10.99 4.77 -4.29
N THR A 3 -10.80 3.49 -4.65
CA THR A 3 -10.07 2.53 -3.82
C THR A 3 -8.76 2.15 -4.50
N LEU A 4 -7.64 2.28 -3.78
CA LEU A 4 -6.32 1.84 -4.19
C LEU A 4 -5.97 0.56 -3.41
N VAL A 5 -5.68 -0.52 -4.13
CA VAL A 5 -5.18 -1.78 -3.53
C VAL A 5 -3.69 -1.91 -3.85
N CYS A 6 -2.88 -1.96 -2.80
CA CYS A 6 -1.43 -2.16 -2.89
C CYS A 6 -1.14 -3.61 -2.47
N PHE A 7 -0.76 -4.45 -3.43
CA PHE A 7 -0.46 -5.86 -3.18
C PHE A 7 1.04 -6.09 -3.24
N HIS A 8 1.61 -6.55 -2.14
CA HIS A 8 3.05 -6.73 -1.97
C HIS A 8 3.37 -8.12 -1.44
N ALA A 9 4.60 -8.59 -1.70
CA ALA A 9 4.98 -9.96 -1.37
C ALA A 9 5.31 -10.09 0.12
N HIS A 10 6.14 -9.21 0.63
CA HIS A 10 6.66 -9.23 2.01
C HIS A 10 6.31 -7.93 2.75
N PRO A 11 6.34 -7.94 4.10
CA PRO A 11 6.10 -6.74 4.88
C PRO A 11 7.32 -5.81 4.78
N ASP A 12 7.18 -4.67 4.10
CA ASP A 12 8.17 -3.59 3.86
C ASP A 12 8.27 -3.17 2.38
N ASP A 13 7.97 -4.09 1.45
CA ASP A 13 7.93 -3.86 0.00
C ASP A 13 7.11 -2.61 -0.36
N GLU A 14 6.00 -2.37 0.35
CA GLU A 14 5.14 -1.21 0.12
C GLU A 14 5.87 0.09 0.46
N ALA A 15 6.68 0.12 1.51
CA ALA A 15 7.40 1.29 1.95
C ALA A 15 8.52 1.68 0.96
N MET A 16 9.19 0.70 0.35
CA MET A 16 10.27 0.93 -0.61
C MET A 16 9.79 1.44 -1.95
N THR A 17 8.66 0.94 -2.44
CA THR A 17 8.24 1.13 -3.85
C THR A 17 7.01 2.02 -4.01
N THR A 18 6.09 2.03 -3.04
CA THR A 18 4.78 2.68 -3.19
C THR A 18 4.36 3.56 -2.01
N GLY A 19 5.17 3.64 -0.94
CA GLY A 19 4.80 4.34 0.30
C GLY A 19 4.41 5.79 0.10
N GLY A 20 5.14 6.51 -0.76
CA GLY A 20 4.77 7.89 -1.14
C GLY A 20 3.43 7.98 -1.87
N THR A 21 3.14 7.04 -2.77
CA THR A 21 1.86 6.98 -3.49
C THR A 21 0.70 6.63 -2.57
N ILE A 22 0.92 5.70 -1.63
CA ILE A 22 -0.05 5.33 -0.58
C ILE A 22 -0.41 6.56 0.26
N ALA A 23 0.59 7.29 0.73
CA ALA A 23 0.39 8.50 1.53
C ALA A 23 -0.41 9.55 0.75
N LEU A 24 -0.01 9.86 -0.48
CA LEU A 24 -0.71 10.82 -1.33
C LEU A 24 -2.17 10.43 -1.60
N ALA A 25 -2.43 9.15 -1.88
CA ALA A 25 -3.79 8.66 -2.11
C ALA A 25 -4.65 8.77 -0.85
N SER A 26 -4.08 8.44 0.32
CA SER A 26 -4.76 8.60 1.61
C SER A 26 -5.08 10.07 1.90
N ASP A 27 -4.12 10.98 1.70
CA ASP A 27 -4.31 12.42 1.91
C ASP A 27 -5.34 13.03 0.94
N ALA A 28 -5.42 12.52 -0.29
CA ALA A 28 -6.47 12.86 -1.26
C ALA A 28 -7.84 12.25 -0.91
N GLY A 29 -7.95 11.57 0.24
CA GLY A 29 -9.17 10.98 0.75
C GLY A 29 -9.62 9.75 -0.02
N HIS A 30 -8.71 8.99 -0.65
CA HIS A 30 -9.01 7.68 -1.23
C HIS A 30 -8.96 6.59 -0.16
N ARG A 31 -9.72 5.50 -0.36
CA ARG A 31 -9.56 4.30 0.48
C ARG A 31 -8.31 3.57 0.03
N VAL A 32 -7.35 3.38 0.93
CA VAL A 32 -6.17 2.55 0.68
C VAL A 32 -6.35 1.20 1.38
N VAL A 33 -6.06 0.12 0.65
CA VAL A 33 -6.01 -1.25 1.18
C VAL A 33 -4.62 -1.83 0.89
N LEU A 34 -3.86 -2.12 1.93
CA LEU A 34 -2.60 -2.85 1.82
C LEU A 34 -2.85 -4.35 1.98
N VAL A 35 -2.34 -5.13 1.04
CA VAL A 35 -2.33 -6.60 1.10
C VAL A 35 -0.89 -7.07 1.06
N VAL A 36 -0.49 -7.83 2.07
CA VAL A 36 0.83 -8.46 2.14
C VAL A 36 0.63 -9.96 2.01
N ALA A 37 1.26 -10.57 1.01
CA ALA A 37 1.01 -11.96 0.64
C ALA A 37 1.63 -12.97 1.62
N THR A 38 2.75 -12.61 2.26
CA THR A 38 3.52 -13.47 3.15
C THR A 38 3.91 -12.72 4.44
N ARG A 39 4.47 -13.42 5.44
CA ARG A 39 5.01 -12.76 6.64
C ARG A 39 6.51 -12.45 6.52
N GLY A 40 7.14 -12.81 5.40
CA GLY A 40 8.57 -12.61 5.18
C GLY A 40 9.48 -13.56 5.96
N GLU A 41 9.00 -14.75 6.36
CA GLU A 41 9.86 -15.81 6.91
C GLU A 41 10.91 -16.37 5.94
#